data_AF-A0A3D2P151-F1
#
_entry.id   AF-A0A3D2P151-F1
#
_cell.length_a   1.000
_cell.length_b   1.000
_cell.length_c   1.000
_cell.angle_alpha   90.00
_cell.angle_beta   90.00
_cell.angle_gamma   90.00
#
_symmetry.space_group_name_H-M   'P 1'
#
loop_
_entity.id
_entity.type
_entity.pdbx_description
1 polymer ?
#
loop_
_entity_poly.entity_id
_entity_poly.type
_entity_poly.pdbx_seq_one_letter_code
_entity_poly.pdbx_strand_id
1 'polypeptide(L)'
;TGDQGMFDEDGYLSLTGRLKEIINRGGEKISPLEVDGILSDHPAVGQCVTFAVPHDKLGEDVAAAVVLKEGQDATDRDIRDFASKRLAAFKVPRKILILDEIPKGATGKLQRIGLAKKLGLG
;
A
#
# COMPACT_ATOMS: atom_id res chain seq x y z
N THR A 1 -2.26 10.73 25.10
CA THR A 1 -1.17 9.77 25.42
C THR A 1 -1.70 8.41 25.07
N GLY A 2 -1.30 7.84 23.94
CA GLY A 2 -2.07 6.73 23.36
C GLY A 2 -1.34 5.95 22.30
N ASP A 3 -0.08 5.60 22.55
CA ASP A 3 0.59 4.57 21.76
C ASP A 3 1.08 3.48 22.72
N GLN A 4 0.45 2.31 22.64
CA GLN A 4 1.04 1.04 23.04
C GLN A 4 1.34 0.28 21.75
N GLY A 5 2.61 0.04 21.48
CA GLY A 5 3.08 -0.87 20.45
C GLY A 5 4.27 -1.64 21.00
N MET A 6 4.17 -2.97 21.00
CA MET A 6 5.31 -3.85 21.27
C MET A 6 6.24 -3.84 20.06
N PHE A 7 7.53 -3.89 20.32
CA PHE A 7 8.56 -4.20 19.32
C PHE A 7 8.61 -5.73 19.17
N ASP A 8 8.62 -6.25 17.95
CA ASP A 8 9.15 -7.58 17.68
C ASP A 8 10.67 -7.52 17.49
N GLU A 9 11.32 -8.69 17.50
CA GLU A 9 12.79 -8.84 17.45
C GLU A 9 13.41 -8.45 16.09
N ASP A 10 12.58 -8.15 15.08
CA ASP A 10 12.99 -7.62 13.76
C ASP A 10 12.69 -6.11 13.61
N GLY A 11 12.18 -5.45 14.66
CA GLY A 11 11.95 -4.00 14.69
C GLY A 11 10.72 -3.54 13.88
N TYR A 12 9.79 -4.44 13.56
CA TYR A 12 8.54 -4.08 12.91
C TYR A 12 7.58 -3.48 13.93
N LEU A 13 7.30 -2.19 13.74
CA LEU A 13 6.19 -1.54 14.40
C LEU A 13 4.91 -1.95 13.67
N SER A 14 4.32 -3.07 14.07
CA SER A 14 2.96 -3.47 13.70
C SER A 14 1.94 -2.58 14.41
N LEU A 15 1.89 -1.30 14.03
CA LEU A 15 0.78 -0.42 14.38
C LEU A 15 -0.42 -0.85 13.55
N THR A 16 -1.41 -1.43 14.23
CA THR A 16 -2.81 -1.42 13.79
C THR A 16 -3.10 -0.06 13.13
N GLY A 17 -3.43 -0.05 11.84
CA GLY A 17 -3.21 1.08 10.93
C GLY A 17 -3.51 2.48 11.45
N ARG A 18 -2.71 3.45 11.00
CA ARG A 18 -2.88 4.84 11.42
C ARG A 18 -4.16 5.40 10.83
N LEU A 19 -5.03 5.98 11.68
CA LEU A 19 -6.25 6.68 11.23
C LEU A 19 -5.97 7.73 10.14
N LYS A 20 -4.80 8.38 10.19
CA LYS A 20 -4.37 9.37 9.19
C LYS A 20 -3.99 8.78 7.82
N GLU A 21 -3.92 7.46 7.70
CA GLU A 21 -3.59 6.74 6.47
C GLU A 21 -4.81 6.13 5.78
N ILE A 22 -6.01 6.26 6.37
CA ILE A 22 -7.25 5.79 5.74
C ILE A 22 -7.48 6.54 4.44
N ILE A 23 -7.66 5.78 3.35
CA ILE A 23 -8.00 6.33 2.04
C ILE A 23 -9.50 6.55 2.00
N ASN A 24 -9.92 7.75 1.63
CA ASN A 24 -11.30 8.17 1.46
C ASN A 24 -11.64 8.33 -0.02
N ARG A 25 -12.18 7.26 -0.61
CA ARG A 25 -12.52 7.22 -2.03
C ARG A 25 -14.02 7.45 -2.20
N GLY A 26 -14.40 8.69 -2.50
CA GLY A 26 -15.81 9.06 -2.72
C GLY A 26 -16.72 8.79 -1.50
N GLY A 27 -16.18 8.84 -0.28
CA GLY A 27 -16.89 8.53 0.96
C GLY A 27 -16.56 7.15 1.54
N GLU A 28 -16.08 6.22 0.73
CA GLU A 28 -15.68 4.89 1.17
C GLU A 28 -14.34 4.92 1.93
N LYS A 29 -14.30 4.29 3.10
CA LYS A 29 -13.10 4.22 3.95
C LYS A 29 -12.35 2.91 3.69
N ILE A 30 -11.14 3.04 3.18
CA ILE A 30 -10.30 1.91 2.78
C ILE A 30 -9.07 1.89 3.69
N SER A 31 -8.85 0.75 4.34
CA SER A 31 -7.63 0.51 5.12
C SER A 31 -6.51 0.07 4.18
N PRO A 32 -5.41 0.83 4.06
CA PRO A 32 -4.27 0.41 3.24
C PRO A 32 -3.64 -0.89 3.76
N LEU A 33 -3.69 -1.14 5.07
CA LEU A 33 -3.14 -2.38 5.64
C LEU A 33 -3.91 -3.63 5.21
N GLU A 34 -5.23 -3.51 5.03
CA GLU A 34 -6.03 -4.62 4.50
C GLU A 34 -5.59 -4.96 3.08
N VAL A 35 -5.37 -3.94 2.25
CA VAL A 35 -4.89 -4.12 0.88
C VAL A 35 -3.47 -4.69 0.87
N ASP A 36 -2.56 -4.17 1.71
CA ASP A 36 -1.20 -4.69 1.82
C ASP A 36 -1.15 -6.16 2.24
N GLY A 37 -1.98 -6.56 3.20
CA GLY A 37 -2.08 -7.95 3.62
C GLY A 37 -2.42 -8.86 2.43
N ILE A 38 -3.43 -8.49 1.65
CA ILE A 38 -3.81 -9.22 0.44
C ILE A 38 -2.69 -9.19 -0.62
N LEU A 39 -2.06 -8.05 -0.88
CA LEU A 39 -1.00 -7.97 -1.89
C LEU A 39 0.23 -8.78 -1.49
N SER A 40 0.54 -8.84 -0.19
CA SER A 40 1.70 -9.59 0.35
C SER A 40 1.52 -11.11 0.21
N ASP A 41 0.27 -11.60 0.13
CA ASP A 41 -0.03 -13.01 -0.14
C ASP A 41 0.24 -13.41 -1.60
N HIS A 42 0.48 -12.45 -2.51
CA HIS A 42 0.81 -12.76 -3.89
C HIS A 42 2.20 -13.42 -3.97
N PRO A 43 2.38 -14.58 -4.64
CA PRO A 43 3.64 -15.33 -4.63
C PRO A 43 4.87 -14.51 -5.07
N ALA A 44 4.70 -13.65 -6.07
CA ALA A 44 5.76 -12.79 -6.61
C ALA A 44 6.04 -11.52 -5.79
N VAL A 45 5.16 -11.10 -4.88
CA VAL A 45 5.31 -9.82 -4.16
C VAL A 45 6.26 -10.00 -2.99
N GLY A 46 7.35 -9.25 -2.97
CA GLY A 46 8.34 -9.24 -1.87
C GLY A 46 8.08 -8.12 -0.85
N GLN A 47 7.75 -6.93 -1.33
CA GLN A 47 7.31 -5.81 -0.49
C GLN A 47 6.15 -5.08 -1.18
N CYS A 48 5.23 -4.54 -0.40
CA CYS A 48 4.18 -3.68 -0.94
C CYS A 48 3.79 -2.58 0.05
N VAL A 49 3.33 -1.45 -0.48
CA VAL A 49 2.75 -0.34 0.28
C VAL A 49 1.61 0.26 -0.52
N THR A 50 0.40 0.17 0.01
CA THR A 50 -0.81 0.82 -0.49
C THR A 50 -0.91 2.26 0.05
N PHE A 51 -1.32 3.21 -0.78
CA PHE A 51 -1.44 4.61 -0.37
C PHE A 51 -2.51 5.34 -1.19
N ALA A 52 -2.96 6.48 -0.66
CA ALA A 52 -3.86 7.37 -1.36
C ALA A 52 -3.15 8.10 -2.50
N VAL A 53 -3.80 8.20 -3.65
CA VAL A 53 -3.45 9.13 -4.73
C VAL A 53 -4.63 10.09 -4.97
N PRO A 54 -4.39 11.35 -5.36
CA PRO A 54 -5.47 12.28 -5.67
C PRO A 54 -6.32 11.78 -6.83
N HIS A 55 -7.63 12.06 -6.76
CA HIS A 55 -8.58 11.74 -7.83
C HIS A 55 -9.63 12.84 -7.95
N ASP A 56 -9.71 13.49 -9.11
CA ASP A 56 -10.53 14.69 -9.36
C ASP A 56 -11.98 14.62 -8.86
N LYS A 57 -12.63 13.47 -9.06
CA LYS A 57 -14.05 13.27 -8.67
C LYS A 57 -14.28 12.60 -7.33
N LEU A 58 -13.32 11.83 -6.83
CA LEU A 58 -13.49 10.96 -5.67
C LEU A 58 -12.69 11.45 -4.45
N GLY A 59 -11.94 12.54 -4.61
CA GLY A 59 -10.97 13.01 -3.62
C GLY A 59 -9.69 12.17 -3.70
N GLU A 60 -9.79 10.90 -3.33
CA GLU A 60 -8.68 9.94 -3.34
C GLU A 60 -9.03 8.67 -4.12
N ASP A 61 -8.00 7.95 -4.56
CA ASP A 61 -8.09 6.61 -5.11
C ASP A 61 -6.95 5.74 -4.54
N VAL A 62 -7.05 4.43 -4.74
CA VAL A 62 -6.11 3.45 -4.19
C VAL A 62 -4.99 3.18 -5.19
N ALA A 63 -3.74 3.35 -4.75
CA ALA A 63 -2.56 2.88 -5.47
C ALA A 63 -1.71 1.98 -4.56
N ALA A 64 -0.88 1.12 -5.15
CA ALA A 64 0.13 0.37 -4.41
C ALA A 64 1.47 0.40 -5.13
N ALA A 65 2.54 0.58 -4.37
CA ALA A 65 3.91 0.33 -4.81
C ALA A 65 4.29 -1.09 -4.41
N VAL A 66 4.93 -1.82 -5.31
CA VAL A 66 5.28 -3.23 -5.18
C VAL A 66 6.74 -3.42 -5.59
N VAL A 67 7.47 -4.20 -4.81
CA VAL A 67 8.76 -4.76 -5.18
C VAL A 67 8.58 -6.26 -5.29
N LEU A 68 9.02 -6.84 -6.41
CA LEU A 68 8.94 -8.28 -6.62
C LEU A 68 10.04 -9.00 -5.85
N LYS A 69 9.80 -10.27 -5.52
CA LYS A 69 10.86 -11.15 -5.02
C LYS A 69 11.89 -11.40 -6.11
N GLU A 70 13.14 -11.63 -5.72
CA GLU A 70 14.21 -11.99 -6.64
C GLU A 70 13.84 -13.23 -7.48
N GLY A 71 14.07 -13.14 -8.79
CA GLY A 71 13.77 -14.22 -9.74
C GLY A 71 12.28 -14.46 -10.02
N GLN A 72 11.37 -13.63 -9.47
CA GLN A 72 9.96 -13.66 -9.81
C GLN A 72 9.63 -12.58 -10.85
N ASP A 73 8.60 -12.84 -11.65
CA ASP A 73 8.04 -11.90 -12.60
C ASP A 73 6.52 -11.82 -12.41
N ALA A 74 5.98 -10.61 -12.52
CA ALA A 74 4.55 -10.34 -12.45
C ALA A 74 4.27 -8.96 -13.02
N THR A 75 3.18 -8.82 -13.75
CA THR A 75 2.71 -7.52 -14.25
C THR A 75 1.84 -6.80 -13.22
N ASP A 76 1.63 -5.50 -13.42
CA ASP A 76 0.65 -4.71 -12.65
C ASP A 76 -0.76 -5.35 -12.70
N ARG A 77 -1.09 -5.94 -13.86
CA ARG A 77 -2.34 -6.65 -14.07
C ARG A 77 -2.43 -7.94 -13.25
N ASP A 78 -1.37 -8.75 -13.20
CA ASP A 78 -1.38 -10.01 -12.44
C ASP A 78 -1.66 -9.76 -10.95
N ILE A 79 -0.97 -8.76 -10.40
CA ILE A 79 -1.13 -8.35 -9.00
C ILE A 79 -2.55 -7.81 -8.76
N ARG A 80 -3.06 -6.99 -9.67
CA ARG A 80 -4.41 -6.42 -9.56
C ARG A 80 -5.51 -7.49 -9.69
N ASP A 81 -5.35 -8.44 -10.60
CA ASP A 81 -6.28 -9.55 -10.82
C ASP A 81 -6.26 -10.53 -9.63
N PHE A 82 -5.13 -10.69 -8.97
CA PHE A 82 -5.05 -11.42 -7.71
C PHE A 82 -5.81 -10.72 -6.59
N ALA A 83 -5.64 -9.39 -6.45
CA ALA A 83 -6.30 -8.60 -5.43
C ALA A 83 -7.84 -8.54 -5.65
N SER A 84 -8.29 -8.43 -6.89
CA SER A 84 -9.72 -8.33 -7.23
C SER A 84 -10.55 -9.56 -6.89
N LYS A 85 -9.90 -10.73 -6.78
CA LYS A 85 -10.54 -11.99 -6.35
C LYS A 85 -10.76 -12.05 -4.83
N ARG A 86 -10.14 -11.15 -4.06
CA ARG A 86 -10.09 -11.19 -2.58
C ARG A 86 -10.61 -9.91 -1.92
N LEU A 87 -10.59 -8.79 -2.64
CA LEU A 87 -11.05 -7.49 -2.18
C LEU A 87 -12.35 -7.10 -2.86
N ALA A 88 -13.18 -6.32 -2.15
CA ALA A 88 -14.27 -5.59 -2.78
C ALA A 88 -13.72 -4.63 -3.84
N ALA A 89 -14.44 -4.45 -4.95
CA ALA A 89 -13.94 -3.75 -6.15
C ALA A 89 -13.41 -2.33 -5.87
N PHE A 90 -13.99 -1.60 -4.91
CA PHE A 90 -13.57 -0.25 -4.55
C PHE A 90 -12.26 -0.18 -3.74
N LYS A 91 -11.80 -1.30 -3.18
CA LYS A 91 -10.52 -1.42 -2.44
C LYS A 91 -9.36 -1.87 -3.32
N VAL A 92 -9.65 -2.40 -4.51
CA VAL A 92 -8.64 -2.89 -5.44
C VAL A 92 -7.81 -1.70 -5.95
N PRO A 93 -6.47 -1.71 -5.81
CA PRO A 93 -5.63 -0.65 -6.35
C PRO A 93 -5.90 -0.41 -7.83
N ARG A 94 -6.11 0.85 -8.19
CA ARG A 94 -6.30 1.29 -9.58
C ARG A 94 -4.97 1.50 -10.30
N LYS A 95 -3.90 1.72 -9.54
CA LYS A 95 -2.52 1.78 -10.01
C LYS A 95 -1.67 0.83 -9.17
N ILE A 96 -0.94 -0.07 -9.83
CA ILE A 96 0.15 -0.84 -9.23
C ILE A 96 1.44 -0.32 -9.88
N LEU A 97 2.38 0.12 -9.05
CA LEU A 97 3.71 0.53 -9.49
C LEU A 97 4.70 -0.55 -9.06
N ILE A 98 5.32 -1.21 -10.03
CA ILE A 98 6.41 -2.14 -9.77
C ILE A 98 7.71 -1.36 -9.79
N LEU A 99 8.46 -1.44 -8.70
CA LEU A 99 9.68 -0.67 -8.45
C LEU A 99 10.80 -1.63 -8.04
N ASP A 100 12.05 -1.21 -8.25
CA ASP A 100 13.22 -1.91 -7.68
C ASP A 100 13.28 -1.73 -6.15
N GLU A 101 12.90 -0.56 -5.65
CA GLU A 101 12.76 -0.28 -4.22
C GLU A 101 11.62 0.71 -3.94
N ILE A 102 11.02 0.64 -2.75
CA ILE A 102 10.01 1.61 -2.29
C ILE A 102 10.71 2.76 -1.54
N PRO A 103 10.51 4.03 -1.95
CA PRO A 103 11.10 5.17 -1.27
C PRO A 103 10.72 5.25 0.21
N LYS A 104 11.74 5.26 1.07
CA LYS A 104 11.58 5.34 2.53
C LYS A 104 11.47 6.79 3.02
N GLY A 105 10.95 6.96 4.23
CA GLY A 105 10.95 8.24 4.96
C GLY A 105 12.35 8.60 5.48
N ALA A 106 12.48 9.80 6.08
CA ALA A 106 13.75 10.30 6.61
C ALA A 106 14.37 9.40 7.70
N THR A 107 13.57 8.58 8.37
CA THR A 107 14.00 7.62 9.39
C THR A 107 14.35 6.24 8.82
N GLY A 108 14.36 6.07 7.48
CA GLY A 108 14.57 4.78 6.82
C GLY A 108 13.37 3.82 6.88
N LYS A 109 12.25 4.22 7.50
CA LYS A 109 11.02 3.43 7.56
C LYS A 109 10.12 3.71 6.36
N LEU A 110 9.32 2.71 5.96
CA LEU A 110 8.25 2.92 4.98
C LEU A 110 7.23 3.94 5.51
N GLN A 111 6.77 4.83 4.64
CA GLN A 111 5.84 5.89 4.98
C GLN A 111 4.84 6.06 3.83
N ARG A 112 3.54 5.93 4.12
CA ARG A 112 2.47 6.14 3.11
C ARG A 112 2.23 7.62 2.82
N ILE A 113 2.19 8.43 3.87
CA ILE A 113 1.94 9.88 3.76
C ILE A 113 3.07 10.52 2.95
N GLY A 114 2.70 11.15 1.83
CA GLY A 114 3.64 11.79 0.91
C GLY A 114 4.29 10.85 -0.11
N LEU A 115 4.00 9.55 -0.08
CA LEU A 115 4.55 8.58 -1.03
C LEU A 115 4.09 8.86 -2.46
N ALA A 116 2.81 9.21 -2.66
CA ALA A 116 2.28 9.61 -3.96
C ALA A 116 3.12 10.74 -4.59
N LYS A 117 3.41 11.79 -3.83
CA LYS A 117 4.24 12.91 -4.29
C LYS A 117 5.67 12.48 -4.63
N LYS A 118 6.29 11.62 -3.80
CA LYS A 118 7.63 11.07 -4.06
C LYS A 118 7.69 10.25 -5.35
N LEU A 119 6.61 9.56 -5.68
CA LEU A 119 6.46 8.74 -6.89
C LEU A 119 5.93 9.53 -8.09
N GLY A 120 5.74 10.86 -7.97
CA GLY A 120 5.24 11.70 -9.08
C GLY A 120 3.76 11.49 -9.40
N LEU A 121 2.96 11.02 -8.43
CA LEU A 121 1.53 10.73 -8.56
C LEU A 121 0.65 11.77 -7.85
N GLY A 122 1.22 12.90 -7.44
CA GLY A 122 0.55 13.96 -6.68
C GLY A 122 -0.10 15.03 -7.54
#